data_AF-G9ENW6-F1
#
_entry.id   AF-G9ENW6-F1
#
_cell.length_a   1.000
_cell.length_b   1.000
_cell.length_c   1.000
_cell.angle_alpha   90.00
_cell.angle_beta   90.00
_cell.angle_gamma   90.00
#
_symmetry.space_group_name_H-M   'P 1'
#
loop_
_entity.id
_entity.type
_entity.pdbx_description
1 polymer ?
#
loop_
_entity_poly.entity_id
_entity_poly.type
_entity_poly.pdbx_seq_one_letter_code
_entity_poly.pdbx_strand_id
1 'polypeptide(L)' 'MADLIDKEAELARLAKEVAKLDKDISLAEGKLNNPKFTDKAPAEIIAKEQEKLAQAQQAKEKLLQHKVRIETL' A
#
# COMPACT_ATOMS: atom_id res chain seq x y z
N MET A 1 16.06 27.34 14.48
CA MET A 1 14.67 26.83 14.61
C MET A 1 14.04 26.92 13.23
N ALA A 2 14.40 26.00 12.32
CA ALA A 2 13.91 25.98 10.95
C ALA A 2 13.32 24.61 10.59
N ASP A 3 12.84 23.87 11.60
CA ASP A 3 12.10 22.62 11.42
C ASP A 3 10.62 22.91 11.21
N LEU A 4 10.30 23.82 10.29
CA LEU A 4 9.01 23.76 9.60
C LEU A 4 9.08 22.54 8.67
N ILE A 5 9.01 21.34 9.25
CA ILE A 5 8.33 20.26 8.56
C ILE A 5 6.94 20.83 8.32
N ASP A 6 6.64 21.17 7.07
CA ASP A 6 5.28 21.45 6.65
C ASP A 6 4.52 20.13 6.81
N LYS A 7 4.03 19.91 8.04
CA LYS A 7 3.35 18.68 8.44
C LYS A 7 2.18 18.45 7.50
N GLU A 8 1.49 19.51 7.08
CA GLU A 8 0.40 19.41 6.12
C GLU A 8 0.90 18.91 4.76
N ALA A 9 2.02 19.45 4.24
CA ALA A 9 2.61 18.97 2.99
C ALA A 9 3.08 17.51 3.07
N GLU A 10 3.74 17.11 4.16
CA GLU A 10 4.22 15.73 4.33
C GLU A 10 3.06 14.75 4.54
N LEU A 11 2.05 15.11 5.35
CA LEU A 11 0.82 14.32 5.51
C LEU A 11 0.08 14.18 4.18
N ALA A 12 0.01 15.25 3.37
CA ALA A 12 -0.57 15.19 2.03
C ALA A 12 0.24 14.29 1.08
N ARG A 13 1.57 14.27 1.17
CA ARG A 13 2.43 13.36 0.41
C ARG A 13 2.16 11.90 0.81
N LEU A 14 2.20 11.62 2.12
CA LEU A 14 1.95 10.29 2.68
C LEU A 14 0.55 9.79 2.32
N ALA A 15 -0.48 10.64 2.40
CA ALA A 15 -1.84 10.29 2.00
C ALA A 15 -1.94 9.91 0.51
N LYS A 16 -1.23 10.64 -0.37
CA LYS A 16 -1.17 10.30 -1.80
C LYS A 16 -0.45 8.98 -2.05
N GLU A 17 0.64 8.71 -1.33
CA GLU A 17 1.38 7.45 -1.45
C GLU A 17 0.54 6.26 -0.94
N VAL A 18 -0.12 6.40 0.21
CA VAL A 18 -1.07 5.40 0.73
C VAL A 18 -2.20 5.15 -0.27
N ALA A 19 -2.80 6.19 -0.84
CA ALA A 19 -3.88 6.04 -1.82
C ALA A 19 -3.44 5.33 -3.11
N LYS A 20 -2.17 5.43 -3.52
CA LYS A 20 -1.63 4.67 -4.64
C LYS A 20 -1.51 3.19 -4.28
N LEU A 21 -0.92 2.89 -3.13
CA LEU A 21 -0.79 1.51 -2.64
C LEU A 21 -2.15 0.86 -2.43
N ASP A 22 -3.15 1.61 -1.94
CA ASP A 22 -4.51 1.09 -1.79
C ASP A 22 -5.15 0.65 -3.09
N LYS A 23 -4.90 1.37 -4.19
CA LYS A 23 -5.36 0.94 -5.52
C LYS A 23 -4.65 -0.32 -5.97
N ASP A 24 -3.33 -0.40 -5.78
CA ASP A 24 -2.56 -1.58 -6.15
C ASP A 24 -2.98 -2.82 -5.35
N ILE A 25 -3.19 -2.67 -4.04
CA ILE A 25 -3.73 -3.68 -3.13
C ILE A 25 -5.11 -4.13 -3.61
N SER A 26 -6.03 -3.19 -3.85
CA SER A 26 -7.39 -3.51 -4.29
C SER A 26 -7.42 -4.27 -5.62
N LEU A 27 -6.52 -3.93 -6.55
CA LEU A 27 -6.40 -4.62 -7.83
C LEU A 27 -5.84 -6.04 -7.65
N ALA A 28 -4.80 -6.22 -6.83
CA ALA A 28 -4.21 -7.53 -6.54
C ALA A 28 -5.19 -8.43 -5.78
N GLU A 29 -5.86 -7.91 -4.75
CA GLU A 29 -6.93 -8.61 -4.03
C GLU A 29 -8.09 -8.98 -4.94
N GLY A 30 -8.48 -8.09 -5.86
CA GLY A 30 -9.52 -8.37 -6.84
C GLY A 30 -9.18 -9.54 -7.76
N LYS A 31 -7.91 -9.68 -8.17
CA LYS A 31 -7.45 -10.83 -8.96
C LYS A 31 -7.39 -12.10 -8.10
N LEU A 32 -6.84 -12.02 -6.90
CA LEU A 32 -6.68 -13.16 -6.00
C LEU A 32 -8.00 -13.67 -5.42
N ASN A 33 -9.00 -12.82 -5.24
CA ASN A 33 -10.36 -13.23 -4.85
C ASN A 33 -11.20 -13.73 -6.03
N ASN A 34 -10.74 -13.57 -7.27
CA ASN A 34 -11.47 -14.05 -8.43
C ASN A 34 -11.15 -15.54 -8.67
N PRO A 35 -12.13 -16.46 -8.48
CA PRO A 35 -11.89 -17.88 -8.66
C PRO A 35 -11.42 -18.22 -10.07
N LYS A 36 -11.90 -17.47 -11.08
CA LYS A 36 -11.46 -17.67 -12.48
C LYS A 36 -9.98 -17.39 -12.67
N PHE A 37 -9.38 -16.54 -11.84
CA PHE A 37 -7.96 -16.25 -11.87
C PHE A 37 -7.20 -17.30 -11.05
N THR A 38 -7.63 -17.62 -9.83
CA THR A 38 -6.95 -18.64 -9.00
C THR A 38 -7.00 -20.04 -9.59
N ASP A 39 -8.06 -20.37 -10.32
CA ASP A 39 -8.26 -21.72 -10.90
C ASP A 39 -7.56 -21.87 -12.25
N LYS A 40 -7.28 -20.76 -12.96
CA LYS A 40 -6.68 -20.79 -14.31
C LYS A 40 -5.27 -20.24 -14.38
N ALA A 41 -4.86 -19.40 -13.45
CA ALA A 41 -3.52 -18.83 -13.44
C ALA A 41 -2.50 -19.86 -12.93
N PRO A 42 -1.28 -19.88 -13.49
CA PRO A 42 -0.20 -20.70 -12.96
C PRO A 42 0.10 -20.34 -11.49
N ALA A 43 0.49 -21.34 -10.70
CA ALA A 43 0.85 -21.16 -9.29
C ALA A 43 1.94 -20.09 -9.09
N GLU A 44 2.91 -19.97 -10.00
CA GLU A 44 3.93 -18.90 -9.96
C GLU A 44 3.33 -17.50 -10.11
N ILE A 45 2.28 -17.34 -10.92
CA ILE A 45 1.61 -16.05 -11.11
C ILE A 45 0.79 -15.70 -9.86
N ILE A 46 0.10 -16.68 -9.28
CA ILE A 46 -0.66 -16.50 -8.04
C ILE A 46 0.29 -16.14 -6.89
N ALA A 47 1.41 -16.85 -6.76
CA ALA A 47 2.43 -16.57 -5.75
C ALA A 47 3.03 -15.18 -5.93
N LYS A 48 3.37 -14.76 -7.16
CA LYS A 48 3.84 -13.40 -7.45
C LYS A 48 2.81 -12.32 -7.12
N GLU A 49 1.54 -12.56 -7.39
CA GLU A 49 0.49 -11.59 -7.08
C GLU A 49 0.24 -11.52 -5.56
N GLN A 50 0.28 -12.65 -4.84
CA GLN A 50 0.23 -12.68 -3.38
C GLN A 50 1.43 -11.99 -2.74
N GLU A 51 2.63 -12.20 -3.27
CA GLU A 51 3.85 -11.54 -2.80
C GLU A 51 3.76 -10.02 -3.03
N LYS A 52 3.33 -9.59 -4.21
CA LYS A 52 3.07 -8.17 -4.49
C LYS A 52 2.05 -7.57 -3.53
N LEU A 53 0.95 -8.29 -3.27
CA LEU A 53 -0.07 -7.86 -2.32
C LEU A 53 0.53 -7.66 -0.93
N ALA A 54 1.27 -8.65 -0.43
CA ALA A 54 1.91 -8.59 0.88
C ALA A 54 2.93 -7.43 0.97
N GLN A 55 3.75 -7.23 -0.06
CA GLN A 55 4.71 -6.13 -0.12
C GLN A 55 4.00 -4.76 -0.13
N ALA A 56 2.93 -4.61 -0.91
CA ALA A 56 2.15 -3.37 -0.96
C ALA A 56 1.46 -3.08 0.38
N GLN A 57 0.88 -4.09 1.02
CA GLN A 57 0.28 -3.97 2.36
C GLN A 57 1.32 -3.56 3.41
N GLN A 58 2.50 -4.19 3.39
CA GLN A 58 3.57 -3.86 4.33
C GLN A 58 4.13 -2.45 4.11
N ALA A 59 4.26 -2.02 2.86
CA ALA A 59 4.64 -0.65 2.52
C ALA A 59 3.59 0.36 3.00
N LYS A 60 2.29 0.07 2.79
CA LYS A 60 1.18 0.91 3.26
C LYS A 60 1.22 1.05 4.77
N GLU A 61 1.42 -0.03 5.51
CA GLU A 61 1.50 -0.01 6.96
C GLU A 61 2.63 0.90 7.47
N LYS A 62 3.82 0.80 6.87
CA LYS A 62 4.95 1.70 7.20
C LYS A 62 4.61 3.17 6.95
N LEU A 63 3.95 3.48 5.85
CA LEU A 63 3.53 4.86 5.55
C LEU A 63 2.47 5.36 6.54
N LEU A 64 1.53 4.52 6.95
CA LEU A 64 0.54 4.86 7.97
C LEU A 64 1.20 5.10 9.33
N GLN A 65 2.15 4.25 9.75
CA GLN A 65 2.91 4.47 10.97
C GLN A 65 3.68 5.80 10.93
N HIS A 66 4.29 6.13 9.78
CA HIS A 66 4.97 7.41 9.60
C HIS A 66 4.00 8.59 9.67
N LYS A 67 2.82 8.47 9.03
CA LYS A 67 1.75 9.47 9.08
C LYS A 67 1.34 9.75 10.53
N VAL A 68 1.07 8.70 11.31
CA VAL A 68 0.70 8.82 12.73
C VAL A 68 1.81 9.48 13.54
N ARG A 69 3.07 9.15 13.28
CA ARG A 69 4.21 9.81 13.92
C ARG A 69 4.25 11.31 13.62
N ILE A 70 3.99 11.71 12.38
CA ILE A 70 3.96 13.13 12.01
C ILE A 70 2.74 13.85 12.58
N GLU A 71 1.58 13.18 12.66
CA GLU A 71 0.38 13.72 13.30
C GLU A 71 0.54 13.95 14.81
N THR A 72 1.48 13.25 15.46
CA THR A 72 1.73 13.31 16.90
C THR A 72 2.95 14.15 17.30
N LEU A 73 3.77 14.57 16.33
CA LEU A 73 4.82 15.58 16.50
C LEU A 73 4.22 16.98 16.57
#